data_AF-A0A955P0X0-F1
#
_entry.id   AF-A0A955P0X0-F1
#
_cell.length_a   1.000
_cell.length_b   1.000
_cell.length_c   1.000
_cell.angle_alpha   90.00
_cell.angle_beta   90.00
_cell.angle_gamma   90.00
#
_symmetry.space_group_name_H-M   'P 1'
#
loop_
_entity.id
_entity.type
_entity.pdbx_description
1 polymer ?
#
loop_
_entity_poly.entity_id
_entity_poly.type
_entity_poly.pdbx_seq_one_letter_code
_entity_poly.pdbx_strand_id
1 'polypeptide(L)'
;GDMRGLATALESYFTDYNQYPPDEIQVIDDAAARGNPPPPLDLRALTALTALTTPVAYMTDIVPNPFPNETDNQADRLAYYRYFAERWKEDQLTFHPTWPRNSKSWSLASAGPDLESNVGEYLMFGQMILESIPGSGFWGPGSVYSATNGTRSAGDIVRVGP
;
A
#
# COMPACT_ATOMS: atom_id res chain seq x y z
N GLY A 1 2.18 -10.26 -13.29
CA GLY A 1 3.19 -10.06 -12.24
C GLY A 1 2.54 -10.27 -10.90
N ASP A 2 3.29 -10.20 -9.81
CA ASP A 2 2.76 -10.38 -8.45
C ASP A 2 3.22 -9.24 -7.53
N MET A 3 2.61 -9.15 -6.35
CA MET A 3 2.98 -8.18 -5.31
C MET A 3 4.45 -8.33 -4.86
N ARG A 4 5.07 -9.50 -5.08
CA ARG A 4 6.50 -9.73 -4.77
C ARG A 4 7.40 -8.98 -5.73
N GLY A 5 7.08 -8.97 -7.02
CA GLY A 5 7.81 -8.20 -8.02
C GLY A 5 7.77 -6.69 -7.74
N LEU A 6 6.60 -6.16 -7.35
CA LEU A 6 6.48 -4.76 -6.93
C LEU A 6 7.35 -4.44 -5.71
N ALA A 7 7.35 -5.33 -4.71
CA ALA A 7 8.20 -5.16 -3.54
C ALA A 7 9.69 -5.15 -3.89
N THR A 8 10.14 -6.09 -4.72
CA THR A 8 11.54 -6.10 -5.18
C THR A 8 11.90 -4.81 -5.92
N ALA A 9 10.98 -4.28 -6.73
CA ALA A 9 11.18 -3.00 -7.41
C ALA A 9 11.27 -1.82 -6.42
N LEU A 10 10.43 -1.79 -5.38
CA LEU A 10 10.48 -0.76 -4.32
C LEU A 10 11.81 -0.78 -3.55
N GLU A 11 12.28 -1.97 -3.16
CA GLU A 11 13.57 -2.11 -2.47
C GLU A 11 14.76 -1.72 -3.37
N SER A 12 14.67 -2.02 -4.66
CA SER A 12 15.70 -1.63 -5.63
C SER A 12 15.71 -0.11 -5.84
N TYR A 13 14.53 0.51 -5.97
CA TYR A 13 14.39 1.96 -6.03
C TYR A 13 14.99 2.62 -4.79
N PHE A 14 14.71 2.08 -3.60
CA PHE A 14 15.28 2.59 -2.36
C PHE A 14 16.81 2.50 -2.34
N THR A 15 17.37 1.40 -2.85
CA THR A 15 18.84 1.21 -2.91
C THR A 15 19.51 2.32 -3.73
N ASP A 16 18.90 2.71 -4.85
CA ASP A 16 19.48 3.70 -5.77
C ASP A 16 19.20 5.16 -5.35
N TYR A 17 18.03 5.42 -4.77
CA TYR A 17 17.58 6.79 -4.44
C TYR A 17 17.60 7.13 -2.94
N ASN A 18 17.85 6.15 -2.07
CA ASN A 18 17.79 6.26 -0.60
C ASN A 18 16.45 6.81 -0.07
N GLN A 19 15.38 6.62 -0.83
CA GLN A 19 14.00 6.96 -0.47
C GLN A 19 13.07 6.08 -1.29
N TYR A 20 11.88 5.78 -0.77
CA TYR A 20 10.84 5.10 -1.55
C TYR A 20 10.15 6.10 -2.50
N PRO A 21 9.49 5.62 -3.58
CA PRO A 21 8.66 6.49 -4.40
C PRO A 21 7.60 7.23 -3.58
N PRO A 22 7.22 8.46 -3.98
CA PRO A 22 6.12 9.19 -3.35
C PRO A 22 4.85 8.33 -3.34
N ASP A 23 4.17 8.27 -2.19
CA ASP A 23 2.85 7.65 -2.12
C ASP A 23 1.76 8.58 -2.68
N GLU A 24 0.52 8.10 -2.76
CA GLU A 24 -0.62 8.88 -3.24
C GLU A 24 -0.76 10.22 -2.53
N ILE A 25 -0.49 10.27 -1.23
CA ILE A 25 -0.72 11.45 -0.39
C ILE A 25 0.34 12.48 -0.67
N GLN A 26 1.59 12.05 -0.79
CA GLN A 26 2.67 12.93 -1.22
C GLN A 26 2.40 13.49 -2.62
N VAL A 27 1.89 12.67 -3.56
CA VAL A 27 1.52 13.13 -4.90
C VAL A 27 0.43 14.20 -4.85
N ILE A 28 -0.58 14.04 -3.98
CA ILE A 28 -1.64 15.03 -3.76
C ILE A 28 -1.07 16.32 -3.15
N ASP A 29 -0.26 16.21 -2.10
CA ASP A 29 0.35 17.35 -1.41
C ASP A 29 1.24 18.15 -2.38
N ASP A 30 2.05 17.46 -3.19
CA ASP A 30 2.91 18.08 -4.20
C ASP A 30 2.11 18.73 -5.33
N ALA A 31 0.96 18.17 -5.72
CA ALA A 31 0.07 18.79 -6.71
C ALA A 31 -0.54 20.08 -6.15
N ALA A 32 -1.06 20.03 -4.91
CA ALA A 32 -1.65 21.16 -4.22
C ALA A 32 -0.63 22.30 -4.00
N ALA A 33 0.60 21.97 -3.58
CA ALA A 33 1.68 22.94 -3.40
C ALA A 33 2.05 23.70 -4.69
N ARG A 34 1.80 23.09 -5.85
CA ARG A 34 2.01 23.69 -7.19
C ARG A 34 0.77 24.40 -7.74
N GLY A 35 -0.33 24.43 -7.00
CA GLY A 35 -1.62 24.97 -7.47
C GLY A 35 -2.29 24.11 -8.55
N ASN A 36 -1.86 22.84 -8.69
CA ASN A 36 -2.46 21.90 -9.62
C ASN A 36 -3.58 21.11 -8.94
N PRO A 37 -4.63 20.69 -9.68
CA PRO A 37 -5.59 19.74 -9.14
C PRO A 37 -4.89 18.41 -8.83
N PRO A 38 -5.32 17.68 -7.78
CA PRO A 38 -4.81 16.34 -7.54
C PRO A 38 -5.13 15.43 -8.73
N PRO A 39 -4.32 14.39 -8.99
CA PRO A 39 -4.66 13.41 -10.01
C PRO A 39 -6.03 12.78 -9.74
N PRO A 40 -6.74 12.34 -10.79
CA PRO A 40 -7.93 11.50 -10.65
C PRO A 40 -7.66 10.33 -9.71
N LEU A 41 -8.64 10.02 -8.86
CA LEU A 41 -8.50 9.06 -7.76
C LEU A 41 -7.98 7.69 -8.24
N ASP A 42 -8.53 7.21 -9.36
CA ASP A 42 -8.16 5.97 -10.04
C ASP A 42 -6.70 5.92 -10.54
N LEU A 43 -6.07 7.09 -10.70
CA LEU A 43 -4.70 7.24 -11.19
C LEU A 43 -3.69 7.52 -10.10
N ARG A 44 -4.08 7.76 -8.84
CA ARG A 44 -3.14 8.19 -7.80
C ARG A 44 -2.17 7.09 -7.40
N ALA A 45 -2.66 5.89 -7.12
CA ALA A 45 -1.82 4.72 -6.85
C ALA A 45 -0.93 4.38 -8.06
N LEU A 46 -1.45 4.53 -9.28
CA LEU A 46 -0.66 4.36 -10.51
C LEU A 46 0.44 5.42 -10.61
N THR A 47 0.13 6.68 -10.33
CA THR A 47 1.07 7.81 -10.38
C THR A 47 2.22 7.62 -9.40
N ALA A 48 1.95 7.09 -8.21
CA ALA A 48 2.98 6.74 -7.24
C ALA A 48 3.91 5.62 -7.75
N LEU A 49 3.33 4.57 -8.35
CA LEU A 49 4.09 3.40 -8.79
C LEU A 49 4.79 3.60 -10.15
N THR A 50 4.40 4.55 -10.99
CA THR A 50 5.05 4.79 -12.30
C THR A 50 6.53 5.16 -12.18
N ALA A 51 6.97 5.69 -11.03
CA ALA A 51 8.38 5.91 -10.72
C ALA A 51 9.22 4.61 -10.76
N LEU A 52 8.60 3.43 -10.64
CA LEU A 52 9.28 2.13 -10.76
C LEU A 52 9.57 1.72 -12.21
N THR A 53 8.93 2.39 -13.19
CA THR A 53 9.05 2.08 -14.62
C THR A 53 9.99 3.02 -15.37
N THR A 54 10.47 4.10 -14.73
CA THR A 54 11.27 5.14 -15.39
C THR A 54 12.31 5.74 -14.44
N PRO A 55 13.51 6.17 -14.90
CA PRO A 55 14.21 5.79 -16.14
C PRO A 55 15.08 4.52 -15.97
N VAL A 56 15.36 4.10 -14.74
CA VAL A 56 15.92 2.79 -14.41
C VAL A 56 14.72 1.89 -14.16
N ALA A 57 14.27 1.18 -15.19
CA ALA A 57 13.05 0.38 -15.12
C ALA A 57 13.26 -0.83 -14.20
N TYR A 58 12.98 -0.67 -12.90
CA TYR A 58 12.93 -1.76 -11.94
C TYR A 58 11.85 -2.79 -12.31
N MET A 59 10.86 -2.35 -13.08
CA MET A 59 9.87 -3.19 -13.72
C MET A 59 9.45 -2.62 -15.09
N THR A 60 9.03 -3.49 -16.00
CA THR A 60 8.59 -3.08 -17.34
C THR A 60 7.20 -2.48 -17.36
N ASP A 61 6.30 -2.96 -16.48
CA ASP A 61 4.91 -2.53 -16.38
C ASP A 61 4.42 -2.63 -14.94
N ILE A 62 3.45 -1.78 -14.57
CA ILE A 62 2.76 -1.89 -13.28
C ILE A 62 1.73 -3.00 -13.34
N VAL A 63 1.83 -3.92 -12.40
CA VAL A 63 0.97 -5.11 -12.35
C VAL A 63 -0.41 -4.72 -11.81
N PRO A 64 -1.51 -5.07 -12.52
CA PRO A 64 -2.86 -4.87 -11.99
C PRO A 64 -3.12 -5.69 -10.73
N ASN A 65 -3.95 -5.16 -9.82
CA ASN A 65 -4.45 -5.89 -8.66
C ASN A 65 -5.55 -6.87 -9.13
N PRO A 66 -5.39 -8.19 -8.90
CA PRO A 66 -6.39 -9.18 -9.31
C PRO A 66 -7.65 -9.18 -8.45
N PHE A 67 -7.63 -8.47 -7.31
CA PHE A 67 -8.72 -8.39 -6.35
C PHE A 67 -9.22 -6.94 -6.27
N PRO A 68 -10.16 -6.53 -7.13
CA PRO A 68 -10.75 -5.20 -7.06
C PRO A 68 -11.48 -5.06 -5.72
N ASN A 69 -11.28 -3.95 -5.03
CA ASN A 69 -12.01 -3.68 -3.80
C ASN A 69 -13.49 -3.36 -4.12
N GLU A 70 -14.41 -4.14 -3.56
CA GLU A 70 -15.86 -3.96 -3.72
C GLU A 70 -16.50 -3.13 -2.60
N THR A 71 -15.80 -2.95 -1.49
CA THR A 71 -16.26 -2.21 -0.31
C THR A 71 -15.90 -0.73 -0.32
N ASP A 72 -14.81 -0.34 -0.97
CA ASP A 72 -14.50 1.07 -1.18
C ASP A 72 -15.50 1.67 -2.20
N ASN A 73 -15.82 2.96 -2.06
CA ASN A 73 -16.74 3.66 -2.95
C ASN A 73 -16.34 3.43 -4.43
N GLN A 74 -17.30 3.20 -5.33
CA GLN A 74 -17.05 2.69 -6.70
C GLN A 74 -16.05 3.47 -7.58
N ALA A 75 -15.62 4.68 -7.20
CA ALA A 75 -14.53 5.42 -7.86
C ALA A 75 -13.12 4.92 -7.46
N ASP A 76 -13.03 4.09 -6.42
CA ASP A 76 -11.81 3.51 -5.80
C ASP A 76 -11.59 2.05 -6.16
N ARG A 77 -12.23 1.54 -7.23
CA ARG A 77 -11.87 0.24 -7.82
C ARG A 77 -10.51 0.35 -8.53
N LEU A 78 -9.48 0.64 -7.75
CA LEU A 78 -8.11 0.75 -8.20
C LEU A 78 -7.77 -0.56 -8.90
N ALA A 79 -7.48 -0.45 -10.20
CA ALA A 79 -6.99 -1.56 -10.99
C ALA A 79 -5.59 -2.03 -10.53
N TYR A 80 -5.00 -1.39 -9.51
CA TYR A 80 -3.65 -1.58 -9.04
C TYR A 80 -3.61 -1.77 -7.52
N TYR A 81 -2.49 -2.26 -7.02
CA TYR A 81 -2.27 -2.40 -5.59
C TYR A 81 -2.25 -1.01 -4.94
N ARG A 82 -2.82 -0.92 -3.74
CA ARG A 82 -2.67 0.29 -2.91
C ARG A 82 -1.23 0.34 -2.42
N TYR A 83 -0.62 1.51 -2.51
CA TYR A 83 0.76 1.74 -2.13
C TYR A 83 0.84 2.93 -1.16
N PHE A 84 1.49 2.71 -0.03
CA PHE A 84 1.72 3.74 0.98
C PHE A 84 3.20 3.77 1.36
N ALA A 85 3.70 4.95 1.70
CA ALA A 85 5.11 5.18 2.01
C ALA A 85 5.26 6.13 3.20
N GLU A 86 6.39 6.83 3.26
CA GLU A 86 6.79 7.63 4.41
C GLU A 86 5.80 8.74 4.74
N ARG A 87 5.24 9.43 3.73
CA ARG A 87 4.34 10.57 3.96
C ARG A 87 3.06 10.15 4.68
N TRP A 88 2.42 9.07 4.23
CA TRP A 88 1.23 8.54 4.90
C TRP A 88 1.55 7.93 6.27
N LYS A 89 2.71 7.27 6.41
CA LYS A 89 3.17 6.73 7.70
C LYS A 89 3.22 7.81 8.78
N GLU A 90 3.77 8.98 8.48
CA GLU A 90 3.88 10.04 9.48
C GLU A 90 2.52 10.58 9.96
N ASP A 91 1.52 10.62 9.07
CA ASP A 91 0.15 10.95 9.48
C ASP A 91 -0.39 9.87 10.43
N GLN A 92 -0.21 8.59 10.10
CA GLN A 92 -0.68 7.50 10.96
C GLN A 92 0.01 7.47 12.32
N LEU A 93 1.33 7.70 12.38
CA LEU A 93 2.07 7.78 13.64
C LEU A 93 1.66 8.98 14.50
N THR A 94 1.07 10.03 13.90
CA THR A 94 0.49 11.15 14.63
C THR A 94 -0.82 10.76 15.31
N PHE A 95 -1.67 9.98 14.63
CA PHE A 95 -2.91 9.46 15.20
C PHE A 95 -2.70 8.29 16.16
N HIS A 96 -1.60 7.54 15.98
CA HIS A 96 -1.25 6.35 16.75
C HIS A 96 0.14 6.48 17.39
N PRO A 97 0.32 7.37 18.37
CA PRO A 97 1.63 7.69 18.94
C PRO A 97 2.30 6.53 19.71
N THR A 98 1.53 5.49 20.05
CA THR A 98 2.04 4.27 20.70
C THR A 98 2.58 3.25 19.72
N TRP A 99 2.39 3.44 18.41
CA TRP A 99 2.91 2.51 17.43
C TRP A 99 4.43 2.59 17.34
N PRO A 100 5.10 1.46 17.11
CA PRO A 100 6.53 1.45 16.89
C PRO A 100 6.93 2.37 15.73
N ARG A 101 7.93 3.22 15.96
CA ARG A 101 8.52 4.05 14.90
C ARG A 101 9.63 3.25 14.21
N ASN A 102 9.48 3.01 12.91
CA ASN A 102 10.59 2.61 12.03
C ASN A 102 11.07 3.83 11.24
N SER A 103 12.35 3.85 10.85
CA SER A 103 12.95 4.99 10.18
C SER A 103 12.35 5.23 8.80
N LYS A 104 12.09 4.15 8.06
CA LYS A 104 11.53 4.14 6.71
C LYS A 104 10.69 2.87 6.57
N SER A 105 9.74 2.86 5.65
CA SER A 105 8.96 1.66 5.29
C SER A 105 7.95 2.02 4.20
N TRP A 106 7.48 1.00 3.51
CA TRP A 106 6.33 1.06 2.59
C TRP A 106 5.36 -0.07 2.89
N SER A 107 4.17 0.05 2.31
CA SER A 107 3.19 -1.02 2.27
C SER A 107 2.52 -1.15 0.91
N LEU A 108 2.22 -2.39 0.55
CA LEU A 108 1.41 -2.77 -0.59
C LEU A 108 0.21 -3.56 -0.09
N ALA A 109 -0.95 -3.26 -0.64
CA ALA A 109 -2.20 -3.81 -0.15
C ALA A 109 -3.18 -4.15 -1.27
N SER A 110 -4.03 -5.13 -0.98
CA SER A 110 -5.12 -5.61 -1.83
C SER A 110 -6.20 -6.22 -0.95
N ALA A 111 -7.47 -5.99 -1.27
CA ALA A 111 -8.62 -6.54 -0.55
C ALA A 111 -8.70 -8.08 -0.58
N GLY A 112 -7.82 -8.75 -1.32
CA GLY A 112 -7.76 -10.21 -1.31
C GLY A 112 -9.01 -10.88 -1.90
N PRO A 113 -9.14 -12.21 -1.78
CA PRO A 113 -10.15 -12.98 -2.49
C PRO A 113 -11.61 -12.69 -2.12
N ASP A 114 -11.87 -12.14 -0.93
CA ASP A 114 -13.19 -11.73 -0.48
C ASP A 114 -13.60 -10.34 -0.97
N LEU A 115 -12.66 -9.58 -1.55
CA LEU A 115 -12.90 -8.27 -2.17
C LEU A 115 -13.35 -7.19 -1.18
N GLU A 116 -13.24 -7.45 0.10
CA GLU A 116 -13.58 -6.53 1.18
C GLU A 116 -12.29 -5.99 1.82
N SER A 117 -12.22 -4.68 2.07
CA SER A 117 -11.08 -4.05 2.74
C SER A 117 -11.28 -4.10 4.25
N ASN A 118 -10.66 -5.10 4.87
CA ASN A 118 -10.97 -5.57 6.21
C ASN A 118 -9.80 -5.41 7.17
N VAL A 119 -8.66 -4.88 6.71
CA VAL A 119 -7.45 -4.68 7.53
C VAL A 119 -6.91 -3.28 7.42
N GLY A 120 -7.76 -2.32 7.04
CA GLY A 120 -7.41 -0.91 6.77
C GLY A 120 -5.95 -0.75 6.39
N GLU A 121 -5.64 -1.27 5.21
CA GLU A 121 -4.28 -1.65 4.83
C GLU A 121 -3.32 -0.45 4.74
N TYR A 122 -3.91 0.73 4.77
CA TYR A 122 -3.30 2.03 4.93
C TYR A 122 -2.57 2.22 6.28
N LEU A 123 -2.74 1.33 7.26
CA LEU A 123 -2.12 1.45 8.59
C LEU A 123 -0.81 0.68 8.76
N MET A 124 -0.49 -0.22 7.84
CA MET A 124 0.52 -1.25 8.09
C MET A 124 1.87 -0.84 7.54
N PHE A 125 2.77 -0.35 8.39
CA PHE A 125 4.12 0.07 8.01
C PHE A 125 5.18 -0.78 8.70
N GLY A 126 5.69 -1.78 8.00
CA GLY A 126 6.67 -2.72 8.53
C GLY A 126 6.05 -3.87 9.34
N GLN A 127 6.82 -4.96 9.43
CA GLN A 127 6.36 -6.23 9.99
C GLN A 127 5.96 -6.11 11.47
N MET A 128 6.67 -5.28 12.24
CA MET A 128 6.40 -5.09 13.66
C MET A 128 5.04 -4.42 13.90
N ILE A 129 4.63 -3.46 13.06
CA ILE A 129 3.30 -2.84 13.19
C ILE A 129 2.24 -3.86 12.81
N LEU A 130 2.44 -4.58 11.70
CA LEU A 130 1.54 -5.65 11.24
C LEU A 130 1.28 -6.69 12.34
N GLU A 131 2.31 -7.10 13.08
CA GLU A 131 2.21 -8.07 14.19
C GLU A 131 1.63 -7.47 15.48
N SER A 132 1.65 -6.14 15.64
CA SER A 132 1.18 -5.46 16.84
C SER A 132 -0.32 -5.18 16.87
N ILE A 133 -1.00 -5.27 15.72
CA ILE A 133 -2.43 -4.98 15.60
C ILE A 133 -3.22 -6.10 16.31
N PRO A 134 -3.93 -5.80 17.41
CA PRO A 134 -4.70 -6.82 18.10
C PRO A 134 -5.85 -7.30 17.21
N GLY A 135 -6.00 -8.61 17.10
CA GLY A 135 -7.04 -9.28 16.32
C GLY A 135 -8.46 -9.08 16.90
N SER A 136 -8.89 -7.86 17.23
CA SER A 136 -10.21 -7.59 17.80
C SER A 136 -10.85 -6.36 17.17
N GLY A 137 -12.09 -6.50 16.67
CA GLY A 137 -12.85 -5.43 16.02
C GLY A 137 -12.89 -5.60 14.49
N PHE A 138 -12.91 -4.48 13.75
CA PHE A 138 -12.75 -4.46 12.29
C PHE A 138 -11.47 -5.14 11.79
N TRP A 139 -10.51 -5.37 12.69
CA TRP A 139 -9.17 -5.91 12.45
C TRP A 139 -9.02 -7.32 13.05
N GLY A 140 -10.13 -8.06 13.09
CA GLY A 140 -10.26 -9.33 13.78
C GLY A 140 -9.34 -10.45 13.27
N PRO A 141 -9.35 -11.63 13.94
CA PRO A 141 -8.62 -12.78 13.45
C PRO A 141 -9.18 -13.18 12.09
N GLY A 142 -8.31 -13.26 11.07
CA GLY A 142 -8.71 -13.52 9.68
C GLY A 142 -8.74 -12.30 8.79
N SER A 143 -8.60 -11.08 9.36
CA SER A 143 -8.41 -9.84 8.63
C SER A 143 -7.22 -9.96 7.66
N VAL A 144 -6.03 -10.35 8.10
CA VAL A 144 -4.89 -10.50 7.18
C VAL A 144 -4.94 -11.86 6.47
N TYR A 145 -4.74 -11.85 5.15
CA TYR A 145 -4.70 -13.06 4.34
C TYR A 145 -3.73 -14.09 4.92
N SER A 146 -4.23 -15.30 5.16
CA SER A 146 -3.40 -16.46 5.50
C SER A 146 -3.61 -17.60 4.52
N ALA A 147 -2.51 -18.05 3.90
CA ALA A 147 -2.52 -19.17 2.97
C ALA A 147 -2.88 -20.52 3.64
N THR A 148 -2.92 -20.59 4.97
CA THR A 148 -3.18 -21.83 5.72
C THR A 148 -4.66 -22.25 5.74
N ASN A 149 -5.57 -21.38 5.29
CA ASN A 149 -7.02 -21.55 5.53
C ASN A 149 -7.77 -22.11 4.30
N GLY A 150 -7.05 -22.61 3.29
CA GLY A 150 -7.65 -23.08 2.03
C GLY A 150 -8.07 -21.93 1.11
N THR A 151 -8.67 -22.24 -0.04
CA THR A 151 -8.98 -21.30 -1.15
C THR A 151 -9.98 -20.18 -0.81
N ARG A 152 -10.33 -19.99 0.46
CA ARG A 152 -11.17 -18.91 0.97
C ARG A 152 -10.48 -18.31 2.19
N SER A 153 -9.59 -17.36 1.94
CA SER A 153 -9.17 -16.42 2.98
C SER A 153 -10.05 -15.18 2.84
N ALA A 154 -10.66 -14.75 3.94
CA ALA A 154 -11.55 -13.59 4.01
C ALA A 154 -10.79 -12.35 4.50
N GLY A 155 -9.67 -12.06 3.85
CA GLY A 155 -8.73 -11.09 4.38
C GLY A 155 -7.79 -10.50 3.36
N ASP A 156 -7.42 -9.25 3.60
CA ASP A 156 -6.60 -8.44 2.72
C ASP A 156 -5.18 -9.02 2.65
N ILE A 157 -4.60 -8.92 1.47
CA ILE A 157 -3.21 -9.27 1.22
C ILE A 157 -2.38 -8.02 1.48
N VAL A 158 -1.53 -8.07 2.50
CA VAL A 158 -0.61 -6.97 2.83
C VAL A 158 0.83 -7.44 2.72
N ARG A 159 1.67 -6.57 2.17
CA ARG A 159 3.12 -6.72 2.16
C ARG A 159 3.76 -5.42 2.61
N VAL A 160 4.77 -5.52 3.45
CA VAL A 160 5.45 -4.37 4.04
C VAL A 160 6.96 -4.44 3.84
N GLY A 161 7.59 -3.28 3.68
CA GLY A 161 9.03 -3.10 3.70
C GLY A 161 9.58 -2.88 5.11
N PRO A 162 10.91 -2.98 5.30
CA PRO A 162 11.58 -2.71 6.57
C PRO A 162 11.39 -1.26 7.01
#